data_AF-A0A6G3WPB8-F1
#
_entry.id   AF-A0A6G3WPB8-F1
#
_cell.length_a   1.000
_cell.length_b   1.000
_cell.length_c   1.000
_cell.angle_alpha   90.00
_cell.angle_beta   90.00
_cell.angle_gamma   90.00
#
_symmetry.space_group_name_H-M   'P 1'
#
loop_
_entity.id
_entity.type
_entity.pdbx_description
1 polymer ?
#
loop_
_entity_poly.entity_id
_entity_poly.type
_entity_poly.pdbx_seq_one_letter_code
_entity_poly.pdbx_strand_id
1 'polypeptide(L)'
;MPLRTAARSRARACAVAALTATALLATGHPATAAPQADTTDPMNRAFAEAAHEYGVPRDLLAAVGYGESRLDGHAGTPSQANGYGVMHLASNPSNRSLEKASELTGESTARLRRDTTANILGGAAVLRDHADALGLDAAERRDVNSWYPA
;
A
#
# COMPACT_ATOMS: atom_id res chain seq x y z
N MET A 1 -1.84 76.77 -17.49
CA MET A 1 -0.67 75.94 -17.12
C MET A 1 -0.54 75.92 -15.60
N PRO A 2 -0.14 74.84 -14.90
CA PRO A 2 -0.45 73.42 -15.08
C PRO A 2 -1.05 72.77 -13.78
N LEU A 3 -1.81 71.66 -13.94
CA LEU A 3 -1.70 70.36 -13.21
C LEU A 3 -1.84 70.34 -11.65
N ARG A 4 -2.40 69.34 -10.96
CA ARG A 4 -2.77 67.95 -11.25
C ARG A 4 -3.53 67.36 -10.05
N THR A 5 -4.60 66.65 -10.37
CA THR A 5 -5.09 65.38 -9.82
C THR A 5 -4.42 64.79 -8.56
N ALA A 6 -5.23 64.52 -7.52
CA ALA A 6 -4.89 63.56 -6.46
C ALA A 6 -6.11 62.74 -6.01
N ALA A 7 -6.74 62.02 -6.93
CA ALA A 7 -7.75 61.00 -6.65
C ALA A 7 -7.25 59.63 -7.15
N ARG A 8 -6.16 59.11 -6.58
CA ARG A 8 -5.59 57.80 -6.97
C ARG A 8 -5.13 56.91 -5.82
N SER A 9 -5.34 57.31 -4.56
CA SER A 9 -4.85 56.55 -3.41
C SER A 9 -5.79 55.45 -2.92
N ARG A 10 -7.11 55.54 -3.14
CA ARG A 10 -8.08 54.57 -2.60
C ARG A 10 -8.30 53.32 -3.45
N ALA A 11 -8.02 53.37 -4.76
CA ALA A 11 -8.25 52.23 -5.66
C ALA A 11 -7.20 51.11 -5.54
N ARG A 12 -6.05 51.36 -4.90
CA ARG A 12 -4.97 50.37 -4.77
C ARG A 12 -5.17 49.39 -3.60
N ALA A 13 -6.04 49.70 -2.65
CA ALA A 13 -6.24 48.86 -1.47
C ALA A 13 -7.10 47.60 -1.76
N CYS A 14 -8.03 47.65 -2.72
CA CYS A 14 -8.91 46.51 -3.01
C CYS A 14 -8.29 45.47 -3.96
N ALA A 15 -7.30 45.83 -4.78
CA ALA A 15 -6.71 44.90 -5.74
C ALA A 15 -5.75 43.88 -5.09
N VAL A 16 -5.16 44.20 -3.93
CA VAL A 16 -4.20 43.30 -3.26
C VAL A 16 -4.91 42.22 -2.43
N ALA A 17 -6.06 42.54 -1.82
CA ALA A 17 -6.80 41.59 -1.00
C ALA A 17 -7.49 40.46 -1.81
N ALA A 18 -7.86 40.74 -3.07
CA ALA A 18 -8.50 39.75 -3.94
C ALA A 18 -7.50 38.74 -4.53
N LEU A 19 -6.21 39.07 -4.61
CA LEU A 19 -5.16 38.18 -5.14
C LEU A 19 -4.58 37.23 -4.08
N THR A 20 -4.73 37.54 -2.78
CA THR A 20 -4.27 36.65 -1.70
C THR A 20 -5.28 35.55 -1.35
N ALA A 21 -6.57 35.75 -1.62
CA ALA A 21 -7.61 34.77 -1.29
C ALA A 21 -7.69 33.60 -2.29
N THR A 22 -7.32 33.80 -3.56
CA THR A 22 -7.30 32.74 -4.58
C THR A 22 -6.03 31.88 -4.55
N ALA A 23 -4.92 32.39 -4.01
CA ALA A 23 -3.69 31.62 -3.88
C ALA A 23 -3.76 30.54 -2.76
N LEU A 24 -4.60 30.75 -1.75
CA LEU A 24 -4.69 29.84 -0.60
C LEU A 24 -5.59 28.61 -0.87
N LEU A 25 -6.51 28.69 -1.83
CA LEU A 25 -7.37 27.56 -2.20
C LEU A 25 -6.73 26.61 -3.23
N ALA A 26 -5.64 27.01 -3.88
CA ALA A 26 -4.96 26.19 -4.88
C ALA A 26 -3.85 25.28 -4.31
N THR A 27 -3.52 25.42 -3.02
CA THR A 27 -2.42 24.68 -2.35
C THR A 27 -2.89 23.64 -1.34
N GLY A 28 -4.20 23.56 -1.07
CA GLY A 28 -4.82 22.51 -0.27
C GLY A 28 -4.99 21.19 -1.02
N HIS A 29 -3.94 20.70 -1.68
CA HIS A 29 -3.93 19.31 -2.08
C HIS A 29 -3.58 18.50 -0.83
N PRO A 30 -4.34 17.44 -0.47
CA PRO A 30 -3.84 16.49 0.51
C PRO A 30 -2.48 16.03 0.00
N ALA A 31 -1.44 16.27 0.79
CA ALA A 31 -0.13 15.72 0.53
C ALA A 31 -0.22 14.23 0.87
N THR A 32 -0.81 13.45 -0.03
CA THR A 32 -0.59 12.02 -0.03
C THR A 32 0.89 11.85 -0.38
N ALA A 33 1.72 11.68 0.64
CA ALA A 33 3.08 11.21 0.45
C ALA A 33 2.97 9.75 0.00
N ALA A 34 2.56 9.55 -1.26
CA ALA A 34 2.71 8.27 -1.92
C ALA A 34 4.21 7.97 -1.87
N PRO A 35 4.64 6.87 -1.23
CA PRO A 35 6.05 6.50 -1.22
C PRO A 35 6.52 6.48 -2.67
N GLN A 36 7.58 7.21 -2.98
CA GLN A 36 8.23 7.07 -4.27
C GLN A 36 8.68 5.61 -4.33
N ALA A 37 8.03 4.80 -5.18
CA ALA A 37 8.33 3.38 -5.28
C ALA A 37 9.80 3.28 -5.65
N ASP A 38 10.65 2.94 -4.69
CA ASP A 38 12.07 2.74 -4.93
C ASP A 38 12.18 1.39 -5.65
N THR A 39 11.98 1.42 -6.97
CA THR A 39 11.87 0.26 -7.86
C THR A 39 13.16 -0.57 -7.89
N THR A 40 14.23 -0.05 -7.29
CA THR A 40 15.52 -0.72 -7.14
C THR A 40 15.49 -1.81 -6.07
N ASP A 41 14.72 -1.64 -4.99
CA ASP A 41 14.58 -2.67 -3.94
C ASP A 41 13.68 -3.83 -4.43
N PRO A 42 14.21 -5.06 -4.54
CA PRO A 42 13.43 -6.22 -4.95
C PRO A 42 12.18 -6.48 -4.10
N MET A 43 12.24 -6.23 -2.79
CA MET A 43 11.11 -6.49 -1.89
C MET A 43 9.99 -5.47 -2.12
N ASN A 44 10.34 -4.18 -2.24
CA ASN A 44 9.37 -3.14 -2.58
C ASN A 44 8.68 -3.39 -3.92
N ARG A 45 9.41 -3.95 -4.90
CA ARG A 45 8.85 -4.36 -6.20
C ARG A 45 7.90 -5.54 -6.06
N ALA A 46 8.26 -6.55 -5.28
CA ALA A 46 7.40 -7.70 -5.02
C ALA A 46 6.07 -7.29 -4.37
N PHE A 47 6.08 -6.37 -3.40
CA PHE A 47 4.84 -5.83 -2.82
C PHE A 47 3.99 -5.08 -3.84
N ALA A 48 4.61 -4.29 -4.73
CA ALA A 48 3.89 -3.57 -5.79
C ALA A 48 3.29 -4.53 -6.82
N GLU A 49 4.03 -5.56 -7.21
CA GLU A 49 3.58 -6.63 -8.12
C GLU A 49 2.40 -7.40 -7.52
N ALA A 50 2.54 -7.85 -6.26
CA ALA A 50 1.49 -8.55 -5.54
C ALA A 50 0.22 -7.70 -5.37
N ALA A 51 0.37 -6.40 -5.09
CA ALA A 51 -0.76 -5.48 -5.01
C ALA A 51 -1.50 -5.35 -6.35
N HIS A 52 -0.76 -5.25 -7.45
CA HIS A 52 -1.32 -5.18 -8.80
C HIS A 52 -2.04 -6.47 -9.19
N GLU A 53 -1.41 -7.62 -8.94
CA GLU A 53 -1.93 -8.93 -9.36
C GLU A 53 -3.17 -9.35 -8.55
N TYR A 54 -3.12 -9.18 -7.22
CA TYR A 54 -4.17 -9.66 -6.34
C TYR A 54 -5.18 -8.57 -5.95
N GLY A 55 -4.90 -7.29 -6.24
CA GLY A 55 -5.78 -6.17 -5.91
C GLY A 55 -5.93 -5.93 -4.40
N VAL A 56 -4.89 -6.28 -3.63
CA VAL A 56 -4.76 -6.00 -2.19
C VAL A 56 -3.87 -4.74 -2.07
N PRO A 57 -4.14 -3.79 -1.15
CA PRO A 57 -3.38 -2.54 -1.10
C PRO A 57 -1.92 -2.83 -0.74
N ARG A 58 -0.97 -2.24 -1.46
CA ARG A 58 0.47 -2.45 -1.25
C ARG A 58 0.88 -2.21 0.20
N ASP A 59 0.40 -1.12 0.79
CA ASP A 59 0.77 -0.73 2.15
C ASP A 59 0.16 -1.67 3.19
N LEU A 60 -1.00 -2.26 2.89
CA LEU A 60 -1.56 -3.35 3.71
C LEU A 60 -0.67 -4.58 3.66
N LEU A 61 -0.21 -5.00 2.47
CA LEU A 61 0.70 -6.13 2.32
C LEU A 61 2.01 -5.91 3.09
N ALA A 62 2.59 -4.72 2.98
CA ALA A 62 3.80 -4.35 3.72
C ALA A 62 3.55 -4.33 5.24
N ALA A 63 2.41 -3.81 5.69
CA ALA A 63 2.04 -3.79 7.11
C ALA A 63 1.85 -5.21 7.67
N VAL A 64 1.18 -6.10 6.93
CA VAL A 64 1.04 -7.52 7.29
C VAL A 64 2.43 -8.17 7.35
N GLY A 65 3.25 -8.06 6.31
CA GLY A 65 4.60 -8.62 6.32
C GLY A 65 5.46 -8.11 7.49
N TYR A 66 5.32 -6.83 7.86
CA TYR A 66 5.98 -6.28 9.03
C TYR A 66 5.43 -6.86 10.35
N GLY A 67 4.11 -7.02 10.48
CA GLY A 67 3.48 -7.62 11.65
C GLY A 67 3.85 -9.10 11.84
N GLU A 68 3.96 -9.84 10.75
CA GLU A 68 4.21 -11.29 10.75
C GLU A 68 5.69 -11.63 11.01
N SER A 69 6.62 -10.93 10.35
CA SER A 69 8.04 -11.31 10.36
C SER A 69 9.00 -10.15 10.61
N ARG A 70 8.50 -8.91 10.77
CA ARG A 70 9.29 -7.68 10.66
C ARG A 70 10.02 -7.56 9.32
N LEU A 71 9.39 -8.03 8.25
CA LEU A 71 9.97 -8.08 6.90
C LEU A 71 11.25 -8.92 6.79
N ASP A 72 11.41 -9.91 7.68
CA ASP A 72 12.53 -10.85 7.66
C ASP A 72 12.11 -12.16 6.97
N GLY A 73 12.77 -12.50 5.85
CA GLY A 73 12.56 -13.78 5.16
C GLY A 73 13.12 -15.00 5.90
N HIS A 74 13.84 -14.79 7.01
CA HIS A 74 14.45 -15.81 7.87
C HIS A 74 15.30 -16.85 7.11
N ALA A 75 15.91 -16.44 5.99
CA ALA A 75 16.62 -17.30 5.04
C ALA A 75 15.84 -18.57 4.62
N GLY A 76 14.51 -18.51 4.66
CA GLY A 76 13.61 -19.63 4.38
C GLY A 76 13.62 -20.75 5.43
N THR A 77 14.16 -20.48 6.61
CA THR A 77 14.03 -21.37 7.77
C THR A 77 12.68 -21.12 8.48
N PRO A 78 12.07 -22.16 9.09
CA PRO A 78 10.78 -22.00 9.74
C PRO A 78 10.86 -21.25 11.07
N SER A 79 9.79 -20.53 11.41
CA SER A 79 9.49 -20.11 12.78
C SER A 79 9.05 -21.30 13.65
N GLN A 80 8.88 -21.07 14.96
CA GLN A 80 8.34 -22.08 15.89
C GLN A 80 6.92 -22.54 15.53
N ALA A 81 6.16 -21.70 14.82
CA ALA A 81 4.85 -22.03 14.30
C ALA A 81 4.90 -22.69 12.91
N ASN A 82 6.08 -23.09 12.43
CA ASN A 82 6.31 -23.61 11.08
C ASN A 82 5.85 -22.63 9.98
N GLY A 83 6.07 -21.33 10.22
CA GLY A 83 5.84 -20.23 9.28
C GLY A 83 7.12 -19.81 8.56
N TYR A 84 7.01 -19.40 7.30
CA TYR A 84 8.15 -19.16 6.42
C TYR A 84 8.05 -17.81 5.70
N GLY A 85 9.21 -17.16 5.54
CA GLY A 85 9.36 -15.95 4.75
C GLY A 85 8.68 -14.72 5.36
N VAL A 86 8.68 -13.64 4.58
CA VAL A 86 8.22 -12.30 4.98
C VAL A 86 6.75 -12.28 5.39
N MET A 87 5.90 -13.07 4.73
CA MET A 87 4.46 -13.14 4.98
C MET A 87 4.08 -14.25 5.95
N HIS A 88 5.06 -14.95 6.56
CA HIS A 88 4.85 -16.07 7.50
C HIS A 88 3.84 -17.10 6.98
N LEU A 89 4.05 -17.56 5.74
CA LEU A 89 3.25 -18.65 5.18
C LEU A 89 3.49 -19.92 5.99
N ALA A 90 2.47 -20.40 6.69
CA ALA A 90 2.59 -21.44 7.71
C ALA A 90 1.98 -22.77 7.29
N SER A 91 2.56 -23.84 7.82
CA SER A 91 2.08 -25.21 7.64
C SER A 91 2.02 -25.89 9.01
N ASN A 92 0.90 -25.73 9.71
CA ASN A 92 0.66 -26.34 11.02
C ASN A 92 -0.84 -26.69 11.17
N PRO A 93 -1.25 -27.44 12.21
CA PRO A 93 -2.66 -27.87 12.34
C PRO A 93 -3.69 -26.75 12.36
N SER A 94 -3.32 -25.54 12.79
CA SER A 94 -4.20 -24.38 12.88
C SER A 94 -4.11 -23.41 11.70
N ASN A 95 -3.00 -23.43 10.95
CA ASN A 95 -2.75 -22.50 9.84
C ASN A 95 -2.07 -23.25 8.68
N ARG A 96 -2.77 -23.29 7.55
CA ARG A 96 -2.35 -23.96 6.30
C ARG A 96 -2.14 -22.94 5.17
N SER A 97 -1.73 -21.71 5.50
CA SER A 97 -1.54 -20.65 4.52
C SER A 97 -0.45 -20.95 3.50
N LEU A 98 0.57 -21.77 3.83
CA LEU A 98 1.58 -22.19 2.88
C LEU A 98 1.01 -23.08 1.77
N GLU A 99 0.19 -24.06 2.13
CA GLU A 99 -0.47 -24.92 1.14
C GLU A 99 -1.49 -24.14 0.34
N LYS A 100 -2.30 -23.31 1.00
CA LYS A 100 -3.26 -22.45 0.32
C LYS A 100 -2.57 -21.50 -0.68
N ALA A 101 -1.44 -20.89 -0.30
CA ALA A 101 -0.66 -20.07 -1.22
C ALA A 101 -0.14 -20.88 -2.41
N SER A 102 0.31 -22.11 -2.19
CA SER A 102 0.77 -23.02 -3.26
C SER A 102 -0.36 -23.33 -4.24
N GLU A 103 -1.56 -23.61 -3.74
CA GLU A 103 -2.75 -23.85 -4.57
C GLU A 103 -3.17 -22.62 -5.38
N LEU A 104 -3.21 -21.45 -4.76
CA LEU A 104 -3.68 -20.21 -5.38
C LEU A 104 -2.70 -19.65 -6.43
N THR A 105 -1.40 -19.81 -6.21
CA THR A 105 -0.36 -19.27 -7.09
C THR A 105 0.16 -20.30 -8.10
N GLY A 106 -0.07 -21.59 -7.87
CA GLY A 106 0.56 -22.68 -8.60
C GLY A 106 2.05 -22.88 -8.26
N GLU A 107 2.60 -22.09 -7.33
CA GLU A 107 3.99 -22.19 -6.93
C GLU A 107 4.23 -23.38 -6.00
N SER A 108 5.42 -23.99 -6.08
CA SER A 108 5.78 -25.04 -5.14
C SER A 108 5.97 -24.48 -3.72
N THR A 109 5.57 -25.24 -2.70
CA THR A 109 5.83 -24.89 -1.30
C THR A 109 7.32 -24.67 -1.02
N ALA A 110 8.22 -25.38 -1.72
CA ALA A 110 9.66 -25.18 -1.59
C ALA A 110 10.11 -23.77 -2.04
N ARG A 111 9.52 -23.25 -3.13
CA ARG A 111 9.79 -21.90 -3.64
C ARG A 111 9.17 -20.84 -2.72
N LEU A 112 7.91 -21.01 -2.32
CA LEU A 112 7.23 -20.13 -1.37
C LEU A 112 7.95 -19.98 -0.02
N ARG A 113 8.69 -21.00 0.41
CA ARG A 113 9.48 -20.96 1.66
C ARG A 113 10.74 -20.11 1.54
N ARG A 114 11.39 -20.07 0.37
CA ARG A 114 12.77 -19.56 0.23
C ARG A 114 12.86 -18.29 -0.62
N ASP A 115 11.98 -18.15 -1.59
CA ASP A 115 11.95 -17.00 -2.50
C ASP A 115 11.06 -15.92 -1.91
N THR A 116 11.63 -14.76 -1.64
CA THR A 116 10.93 -13.65 -0.99
C THR A 116 9.80 -13.11 -1.86
N THR A 117 10.00 -13.01 -3.17
CA THR A 117 8.97 -12.53 -4.09
C THR A 117 7.80 -13.51 -4.16
N ALA A 118 8.08 -14.80 -4.32
CA ALA A 118 7.04 -15.84 -4.32
C ALA A 118 6.28 -15.86 -2.97
N ASN A 119 6.98 -15.68 -1.85
CA ASN A 119 6.34 -15.62 -0.53
C ASN A 119 5.38 -14.42 -0.40
N ILE A 120 5.78 -13.25 -0.89
CA ILE A 120 4.95 -12.04 -0.90
C ILE A 120 3.72 -12.21 -1.81
N LEU A 121 3.91 -12.73 -3.03
CA LEU A 121 2.82 -13.06 -3.94
C LEU A 121 1.86 -14.09 -3.33
N GLY A 122 2.40 -15.15 -2.71
CA GLY A 122 1.62 -16.16 -2.02
C GLY A 122 0.80 -15.60 -0.85
N GLY A 123 1.40 -14.72 -0.03
CA GLY A 123 0.67 -14.03 1.03
C GLY A 123 -0.45 -13.14 0.51
N ALA A 124 -0.21 -12.40 -0.57
CA ALA A 124 -1.24 -11.57 -1.20
C ALA A 124 -2.37 -12.39 -1.82
N ALA A 125 -2.06 -13.55 -2.43
CA ALA A 125 -3.06 -14.47 -2.93
C ALA A 125 -3.97 -15.00 -1.81
N VAL A 126 -3.39 -15.39 -0.66
CA VAL A 126 -4.17 -15.84 0.51
C VAL A 126 -5.05 -14.73 1.07
N LEU A 127 -4.53 -13.50 1.17
CA LEU A 127 -5.33 -12.34 1.60
C LEU A 127 -6.47 -12.06 0.62
N ARG A 128 -6.22 -12.20 -0.69
CA ARG A 128 -7.25 -12.05 -1.71
C ARG A 128 -8.36 -13.08 -1.55
N ASP A 129 -8.01 -14.36 -1.39
CA ASP A 129 -8.98 -15.44 -1.18
C ASP A 129 -9.83 -15.20 0.08
N HIS A 130 -9.21 -14.69 1.16
CA HIS A 130 -9.93 -14.31 2.37
C HIS A 130 -10.92 -13.16 2.12
N ALA A 131 -10.50 -12.12 1.41
CA ALA A 131 -11.37 -10.99 1.08
C ALA A 131 -12.54 -11.41 0.17
N ASP A 132 -12.31 -12.32 -0.78
CA ASP A 132 -13.38 -12.90 -1.61
C ASP A 132 -14.37 -13.70 -0.74
N ALA A 133 -13.89 -14.47 0.25
CA ALA A 133 -14.74 -15.21 1.18
C ALA A 133 -15.58 -14.29 2.09
N LEU A 134 -15.07 -13.10 2.40
CA LEU A 134 -15.78 -12.05 3.14
C LEU A 134 -16.72 -11.22 2.24
N GLY A 135 -16.70 -11.45 0.93
CA GLY A 135 -17.60 -10.80 -0.02
C GLY A 135 -17.16 -9.40 -0.45
N LEU A 136 -15.90 -9.00 -0.20
CA LEU A 136 -15.38 -7.71 -0.64
C LEU A 136 -15.28 -7.69 -2.17
N ASP A 137 -15.85 -6.67 -2.78
CA ASP A 137 -15.73 -6.45 -4.21
C ASP A 137 -14.34 -5.92 -4.62
N ALA A 138 -14.11 -5.74 -5.91
CA ALA A 138 -12.82 -5.29 -6.40
C ALA A 138 -12.45 -3.85 -5.97
N ALA A 139 -13.42 -2.96 -5.77
CA ALA A 139 -13.17 -1.61 -5.29
C ALA A 139 -12.85 -1.63 -3.79
N GLU A 140 -13.61 -2.38 -3.00
CA GLU A 140 -13.42 -2.55 -1.56
C GLU A 140 -12.05 -3.16 -1.26
N ARG A 141 -11.65 -4.22 -1.96
CA ARG A 141 -10.32 -4.81 -1.74
C ARG A 141 -9.16 -3.85 -2.01
N ARG A 142 -9.35 -2.84 -2.87
CA ARG A 142 -8.33 -1.81 -3.15
C ARG A 142 -8.35 -0.67 -2.14
N ASP A 143 -9.38 -0.54 -1.33
CA ASP A 143 -9.47 0.45 -0.25
C ASP A 143 -9.02 -0.18 1.06
N VAL A 144 -7.91 0.31 1.63
CA VAL A 144 -7.37 -0.18 2.90
C VAL A 144 -8.40 -0.07 4.04
N ASN A 145 -9.33 0.89 3.99
CA ASN A 145 -10.34 1.07 5.03
C ASN A 145 -11.37 -0.08 5.06
N SER A 146 -11.60 -0.75 3.93
CA SER A 146 -12.54 -1.86 3.83
C SER A 146 -12.01 -3.15 4.47
N TRP A 147 -10.73 -3.21 4.85
CA TRP A 147 -10.10 -4.38 5.48
C TRP A 147 -10.19 -4.39 7.01
N TYR A 148 -10.56 -3.28 7.65
CA TYR A 148 -10.72 -3.21 9.12
C TYR A 148 -12.05 -3.78 9.65
N PRO A 149 -13.22 -3.56 9.00
CA PRO A 149 -14.50 -4.09 9.48
C PRO A 149 -14.76 -5.55 9.06
N ALA A 150 -13.83 -6.15 8.32
CA ALA A 150 -13.98 -7.45 7.66
C ALA A 150 -13.51 -8.61 8.57
#